data_AF-A0A9X2LHE9-F1
#
_entry.id   AF-A0A9X2LHE9-F1
#
_cell.length_a   1.000
_cell.length_b   1.000
_cell.length_c   1.000
_cell.angle_alpha   90.00
_cell.angle_beta   90.00
_cell.angle_gamma   90.00
#
_symmetry.space_group_name_H-M   'P 1'
#
loop_
_entity.id
_entity.type
_entity.pdbx_description
1 polymer ?
#
loop_
_entity_poly.entity_id
_entity_poly.type
_entity_poly.pdbx_seq_one_letter_code
_entity_poly.pdbx_strand_id
1 'polypeptide(L)'
;MPPADESPCQMMKRLAKELGKEIRRTEERIRELEDKIASLQAQPDPPEQEIQALQQTLESLRTKVADDNLSLSTLQDVITENC
;
A
#
# COMPACT_ATOMS: atom_id res chain seq x y z
N MET A 1 12.09 23.28 -9.53
CA MET A 1 13.26 23.51 -8.65
C MET A 1 12.92 22.98 -7.27
N PRO A 2 13.70 22.05 -6.69
CA PRO A 2 13.57 21.73 -5.28
C PRO A 2 14.01 22.94 -4.44
N PRO A 3 13.40 23.23 -3.28
CA PRO A 3 13.89 24.29 -2.41
C PRO A 3 15.27 23.89 -1.87
N ALA A 4 16.26 24.75 -2.06
CA ALA A 4 17.68 24.52 -1.77
C ALA A 4 18.04 24.46 -0.26
N ASP A 5 17.05 24.28 0.62
CA ASP A 5 17.17 24.31 2.08
C ASP A 5 16.47 23.12 2.76
N GLU A 6 16.15 22.06 2.01
CA GLU A 6 15.52 20.88 2.59
C GLU A 6 16.57 20.05 3.33
N SER A 7 16.50 20.05 4.67
CA SER A 7 17.37 19.21 5.48
C SER A 7 17.14 17.72 5.16
N PRO A 8 18.14 16.84 5.33
CA PRO A 8 17.98 15.40 5.11
C PRO A 8 16.74 14.82 5.81
N CYS A 9 16.44 15.34 7.01
CA CYS A 9 15.27 15.02 7.80
C CYS A 9 13.94 15.44 7.17
N GLN A 10 13.88 16.61 6.52
CA GLN A 10 12.68 17.04 5.80
C GLN A 10 12.43 16.20 4.55
N MET A 11 13.49 15.83 3.82
CA MET A 11 13.40 14.93 2.67
C MET A 11 12.88 13.55 3.10
N MET A 12 13.44 12.97 4.18
CA MET A 12 12.97 11.68 4.72
C MET A 12 11.52 11.77 5.20
N LYS A 13 11.13 12.81 5.94
CA LYS A 13 9.73 13.02 6.36
C LYS A 13 8.78 13.10 5.17
N ARG A 14 9.20 13.72 4.06
CA ARG A 14 8.42 13.75 2.83
C ARG A 14 8.29 12.36 2.22
N LEU A 15 9.38 11.60 2.12
CA LEU A 15 9.36 10.22 1.63
C LEU A 15 8.45 9.32 2.48
N ALA A 16 8.52 9.43 3.81
CA ALA A 16 7.63 8.73 4.74
C ALA A 16 6.16 9.05 4.44
N LYS A 17 5.86 10.33 4.21
CA LYS A 17 4.50 10.79 3.92
C LYS A 17 4.00 10.28 2.56
N GLU A 18 4.85 10.27 1.54
CA GLU A 18 4.49 9.74 0.22
C GLU A 18 4.29 8.23 0.26
N LEU A 19 5.18 7.49 0.94
CA LEU A 19 5.03 6.05 1.14
C LEU A 19 3.76 5.72 1.92
N GLY A 20 3.44 6.48 2.98
CA GLY A 20 2.18 6.36 3.70
C GLY A 20 0.93 6.61 2.84
N LYS A 21 1.01 7.51 1.84
CA LYS A 21 -0.09 7.70 0.87
C LYS A 21 -0.19 6.54 -0.11
N GLU A 22 0.94 6.02 -0.60
CA GLU A 22 0.98 4.85 -1.50
C GLU A 22 0.40 3.61 -0.82
N ILE A 23 0.74 3.38 0.45
CA ILE A 23 0.16 2.33 1.29
C ILE A 23 -1.37 2.47 1.33
N ARG A 24 -1.88 3.65 1.71
CA ARG A 24 -3.33 3.90 1.77
C ARG A 24 -4.02 3.65 0.43
N ARG A 25 -3.45 4.13 -0.67
CA ARG A 25 -3.98 3.88 -2.02
C ARG A 25 -4.01 2.39 -2.35
N THR A 26 -2.99 1.65 -1.93
CA THR A 26 -2.93 0.20 -2.14
C THR A 26 -3.95 -0.53 -1.28
N GLU A 27 -4.15 -0.10 -0.03
CA GLU A 27 -5.22 -0.60 0.85
C GLU A 27 -6.63 -0.31 0.30
N GLU A 28 -6.84 0.87 -0.29
CA GLU A 28 -8.09 1.18 -0.98
C GLU A 28 -8.33 0.22 -2.15
N ARG A 29 -7.32 -0.04 -2.98
CA ARG A 29 -7.42 -1.02 -4.08
C ARG A 29 -7.67 -2.43 -3.58
N ILE A 30 -7.11 -2.82 -2.43
CA ILE A 30 -7.40 -4.12 -1.80
C ILE A 30 -8.88 -4.19 -1.44
N ARG A 31 -9.43 -3.16 -0.79
CA ARG A 31 -10.86 -3.11 -0.46
C ARG A 31 -11.75 -3.19 -1.69
N GLU A 32 -11.42 -2.45 -2.75
CA GLU A 32 -12.17 -2.51 -4.03
C GLU A 32 -12.13 -3.92 -4.66
N LEU A 33 -10.99 -4.60 -4.59
CA LEU A 33 -10.86 -5.98 -5.06
C LEU A 33 -11.63 -6.97 -4.18
N GLU A 34 -11.64 -6.78 -2.86
CA GLU A 34 -12.44 -7.57 -1.92
C GLU A 34 -13.93 -7.46 -2.22
N ASP A 35 -14.44 -6.23 -2.39
CA ASP A 35 -15.82 -5.97 -2.77
C ASP A 35 -16.16 -6.61 -4.13
N LYS A 36 -15.25 -6.49 -5.11
CA LYS A 36 -15.44 -7.12 -6.43
C LYS A 36 -15.50 -8.64 -6.32
N ILE A 37 -14.60 -9.26 -5.56
CA ILE A 37 -14.58 -10.71 -5.32
C ILE A 37 -15.88 -11.15 -4.64
N ALA A 38 -16.32 -10.45 -3.59
CA ALA A 38 -17.55 -10.75 -2.88
C ALA A 38 -18.77 -10.64 -3.81
N SER A 39 -18.81 -9.62 -4.65
CA SER A 39 -19.87 -9.42 -5.65
C SER A 39 -19.89 -10.53 -6.71
N LEU A 40 -18.73 -10.97 -7.20
CA LEU A 40 -18.62 -12.11 -8.12
C LEU A 40 -19.04 -13.42 -7.45
N GLN A 41 -18.65 -13.65 -6.20
CA GLN A 41 -19.01 -14.85 -5.43
C GLN A 41 -20.51 -14.92 -5.09
N ALA A 42 -21.19 -13.77 -5.01
CA ALA A 42 -22.62 -13.70 -4.77
C ALA A 42 -23.48 -14.04 -6.01
N GLN A 43 -22.86 -14.20 -7.19
CA GLN A 43 -23.57 -14.59 -8.40
C GLN A 43 -23.97 -16.08 -8.35
N PRO A 44 -25.09 -16.46 -8.98
CA PRO A 44 -25.54 -17.86 -9.01
C PRO A 44 -24.58 -18.79 -9.78
N ASP A 45 -23.78 -18.25 -10.70
CA ASP A 45 -22.71 -18.94 -11.42
C ASP A 45 -21.44 -18.06 -11.38
N PRO A 46 -20.67 -18.15 -10.29
CA PRO A 46 -19.53 -17.28 -10.08
C PRO A 46 -18.36 -17.69 -10.99
N PRO A 47 -17.67 -16.75 -11.65
CA PRO A 47 -16.50 -17.07 -12.46
C PRO A 47 -15.30 -17.41 -11.55
N GLU A 48 -15.21 -18.69 -11.12
CA GLU A 48 -14.21 -19.17 -10.16
C GLU A 48 -12.76 -18.85 -10.58
N GLN A 49 -12.47 -18.93 -11.88
CA GLN A 49 -11.15 -18.58 -12.42
C GLN A 49 -10.82 -17.10 -12.26
N GLU A 50 -11.79 -16.21 -12.49
CA GLU A 50 -11.61 -14.78 -12.29
C GLU A 50 -11.46 -14.46 -10.80
N ILE A 51 -12.28 -15.09 -9.95
CA ILE A 51 -12.19 -14.96 -8.50
C ILE A 51 -10.81 -15.39 -7.99
N GLN A 52 -10.30 -16.54 -8.43
CA GLN A 52 -8.96 -17.00 -8.06
C GLN A 52 -7.86 -16.03 -8.52
N ALA A 53 -7.94 -15.51 -9.74
CA ALA A 53 -6.97 -14.53 -10.25
C ALA A 53 -6.99 -13.22 -9.43
N LEU A 54 -8.19 -12.75 -9.07
CA LEU A 54 -8.37 -11.57 -8.22
C LEU A 54 -7.85 -11.83 -6.79
N GLN A 55 -8.10 -13.01 -6.22
CA GLN A 55 -7.58 -13.40 -4.91
C GLN A 55 -6.05 -13.47 -4.88
N GLN A 56 -5.42 -14.04 -5.91
CA GLN A 56 -3.96 -14.04 -6.04
C GLN A 56 -3.38 -12.62 -6.14
N THR A 57 -4.04 -11.75 -6.91
CA THR A 57 -3.67 -10.32 -7.00
C THR A 57 -3.80 -9.63 -5.65
N LEU A 58 -4.87 -9.90 -4.92
CA LEU A 58 -5.14 -9.34 -3.60
C LEU A 58 -4.09 -9.79 -2.58
N GLU A 59 -3.69 -11.06 -2.60
CA GLU A 59 -2.62 -11.58 -1.72
C GLU A 59 -1.27 -10.91 -2.02
N SER A 60 -0.96 -10.71 -3.30
CA SER A 60 0.23 -9.97 -3.72
C SER A 60 0.21 -8.51 -3.24
N LEU A 61 -0.93 -7.82 -3.37
CA LEU A 61 -1.09 -6.44 -2.88
C LEU A 61 -0.99 -6.35 -1.36
N ARG A 62 -1.57 -7.31 -0.62
CA ARG A 62 -1.44 -7.37 0.85
C ARG A 62 0.01 -7.57 1.28
N THR A 63 0.74 -8.44 0.58
CA THR A 63 2.17 -8.65 0.82
C THR A 63 2.97 -7.38 0.57
N LYS A 64 2.68 -6.68 -0.53
CA LYS A 64 3.29 -5.38 -0.83
C LYS A 64 3.00 -4.35 0.25
N VAL A 65 1.75 -4.24 0.71
CA VAL A 65 1.37 -3.32 1.79
C VAL A 65 2.11 -3.64 3.08
N ALA A 66 2.29 -4.92 3.41
CA ALA A 66 3.05 -5.31 4.59
C ALA A 66 4.53 -4.89 4.47
N ASP A 67 5.15 -5.11 3.31
CA ASP A 67 6.53 -4.70 3.04
C ASP A 67 6.72 -3.18 3.03
N ASP A 68 5.80 -2.45 2.39
CA ASP A 68 5.78 -0.98 2.36
C ASP A 68 5.61 -0.42 3.78
N ASN A 69 4.77 -1.04 4.63
CA ASN A 69 4.61 -0.66 6.04
C ASN A 69 5.87 -0.89 6.87
N LEU A 70 6.57 -2.01 6.67
CA LEU A 70 7.86 -2.27 7.34
C LEU A 70 8.92 -1.24 6.91
N SER A 71 8.97 -0.93 5.61
CA SER A 71 9.84 0.12 5.06
C SER A 71 9.50 1.49 5.65
N LEU A 72 8.21 1.81 5.78
CA LEU A 72 7.76 3.06 6.39
C LEU A 72 8.15 3.14 7.87
N SER A 73 7.94 2.06 8.63
CA SER A 73 8.32 2.00 10.05
C SER A 73 9.81 2.24 10.21
N THR A 74 10.63 1.50 9.44
CA THR A 74 12.09 1.65 9.46
C THR A 74 12.51 3.08 9.14
N LEU A 75 11.89 3.69 8.14
CA LEU A 75 12.20 5.06 7.74
C LEU A 75 11.75 6.09 8.80
N GLN A 76 10.64 5.84 9.49
CA GLN A 76 10.19 6.65 10.62
C GLN A 76 11.10 6.52 11.84
N ASP A 77 11.61 5.32 12.13
CA ASP A 77 12.57 5.09 13.21
C ASP A 77 13.86 5.87 12.95
N VAL A 78 14.42 5.77 11.73
CA VAL A 78 15.61 6.54 11.34
C VAL A 78 15.38 8.04 11.48
N ILE A 79 14.22 8.56 11.06
CA ILE A 79 13.89 9.99 11.24
C ILE A 79 13.84 10.35 12.72
N THR A 80 13.20 9.52 13.55
CA THR A 80 13.03 9.81 14.98
C THR A 80 14.36 9.77 15.72
N GLU A 81 15.27 8.87 15.34
CA GLU A 81 16.59 8.73 15.93
C GLU A 81 17.59 9.82 15.48
N ASN A 82 17.44 10.38 14.27
CA ASN A 82 18.47 11.22 13.64
C ASN A 82 18.10 12.71 13.44
N CYS A 83 16.90 13.20 13.81
CA CYS A 83 16.39 14.51 13.34
C CYS A 83 15.96 15.61 14.35
#